data_AF-A0A7X6VPQ8-F1
#
_entry.id   AF-A0A7X6VPQ8-F1
#
_cell.length_a   1.000
_cell.length_b   1.000
_cell.length_c   1.000
_cell.angle_alpha   90.00
_cell.angle_beta   90.00
_cell.angle_gamma   90.00
#
_symmetry.space_group_name_H-M   'P 1'
#
loop_
_entity.id
_entity.type
_entity.pdbx_description
1 polymer ?
#
loop_
_entity_poly.entity_id
_entity_poly.type
_entity_poly.pdbx_seq_one_letter_code
_entity_poly.pdbx_strand_id
1 'polypeptide(L)' 'MAYIKWMDKNPKWLKVLLAVFVGIFWNLYRTIKSIGDKNVLGIILGLLLLFTGGFAILWIVDIVTLILSDKIIWF' A
#
# COMPACT_ATOMS: atom_id res chain seq x y z
N MET A 1 12.59 -9.30 -0.20
CA MET A 1 11.24 -8.92 0.29
C MET A 1 11.15 -8.84 1.84
N ALA A 2 12.22 -8.49 2.55
CA ALA A 2 12.18 -8.36 4.02
C ALA A 2 11.20 -7.27 4.49
N TYR A 3 11.12 -6.16 3.76
CA TYR A 3 10.19 -5.06 4.01
C TYR A 3 8.71 -5.47 3.95
N ILE A 4 8.29 -6.19 2.91
CA ILE A 4 6.91 -6.69 2.80
C ILE A 4 6.58 -7.66 3.94
N LYS A 5 7.47 -8.61 4.21
CA LYS A 5 7.26 -9.58 5.30
C LYS A 5 7.15 -8.89 6.66
N TRP A 6 7.93 -7.84 6.88
CA TRP A 6 7.84 -7.03 8.10
C TRP A 6 6.51 -6.25 8.14
N MET A 7 6.11 -5.61 7.05
CA MET A 7 4.84 -4.89 6.96
C MET A 7 3.62 -5.80 7.09
N ASP A 8 3.65 -7.00 6.54
CA ASP A 8 2.55 -7.96 6.65
C ASP A 8 2.39 -8.48 8.08
N LYS A 9 3.51 -8.70 8.80
CA LYS A 9 3.53 -9.17 10.19
C LYS A 9 3.20 -8.10 11.23
N ASN A 10 3.30 -6.82 10.88
CA ASN A 10 3.04 -5.75 11.81
C ASN A 10 1.55 -5.65 12.20
N PRO A 11 1.25 -5.11 13.40
CA PRO A 11 -0.12 -4.90 13.82
C PRO A 11 -0.78 -3.80 12.98
N LYS A 12 -2.10 -3.92 12.79
CA LYS A 12 -2.93 -3.03 11.96
C LYS A 12 -2.72 -1.54 12.27
N TRP A 13 -2.70 -1.16 13.55
CA TRP A 13 -2.51 0.24 13.97
C TRP A 13 -1.19 0.83 13.48
N LEU A 14 -0.11 0.03 13.46
CA LEU A 14 1.20 0.48 12.98
C LEU A 14 1.20 0.62 11.45
N LYS A 15 0.47 -0.24 10.73
CA LYS A 15 0.31 -0.10 9.28
C LYS A 15 -0.45 1.18 8.92
N VAL A 16 -1.52 1.50 9.65
CA VAL A 16 -2.27 2.75 9.48
C VAL A 16 -1.37 3.95 9.80
N LEU A 17 -0.59 3.90 10.88
CA LEU A 17 0.32 5.00 11.25
C LEU A 17 1.38 5.23 10.16
N LEU A 18 1.99 4.16 9.65
CA LEU A 18 2.98 4.23 8.57
C LEU A 18 2.35 4.70 7.25
N ALA A 19 1.12 4.30 6.97
CA ALA A 19 0.36 4.84 5.85
C ALA A 19 0.17 6.36 6.03
N VAL A 20 -0.30 6.80 7.19
CA VAL A 20 -0.64 8.21 7.47
C VAL A 20 0.58 9.14 7.46
N PHE A 21 1.67 8.75 8.11
CA PHE A 21 2.84 9.61 8.29
C PHE A 21 3.86 9.50 7.17
N VAL A 22 3.90 8.36 6.48
CA VAL A 22 4.98 8.05 5.54
C VAL A 22 4.41 7.46 4.26
N GLY A 23 3.59 8.25 3.57
CA GLY A 23 2.91 7.84 2.34
C GLY A 23 3.83 7.19 1.31
N ILE A 24 5.05 7.70 1.11
CA ILE A 24 6.05 7.11 0.18
C ILE A 24 6.32 5.63 0.48
N PHE A 25 6.47 5.26 1.76
CA PHE A 25 6.73 3.89 2.17
C PHE A 25 5.52 3.00 1.94
N TRP A 26 4.31 3.55 2.12
CA TRP A 26 3.07 2.87 1.75
C TRP A 26 3.04 2.59 0.25
N ASN A 27 3.30 3.59 -0.60
CA ASN A 27 3.35 3.46 -2.06
C ASN A 27 4.36 2.40 -2.52
N LEU A 28 5.52 2.36 -1.87
CA LEU A 28 6.55 1.38 -2.16
C LEU A 28 6.10 -0.03 -1.74
N TYR A 29 5.52 -0.17 -0.54
CA TYR A 29 4.99 -1.45 -0.04
C TYR A 29 3.97 -2.03 -1.02
N ARG A 30 3.02 -1.20 -1.45
CA ARG A 30 1.92 -1.62 -2.30
C ARG A 30 2.42 -2.01 -3.71
N THR A 31 3.40 -1.26 -4.26
CA THR A 31 3.96 -1.53 -5.59
C THR A 31 4.79 -2.82 -5.57
N ILE A 32 5.61 -3.03 -4.54
CA ILE A 32 6.41 -4.25 -4.40
C ILE A 32 5.48 -5.46 -4.12
N LYS A 33 4.36 -5.27 -3.40
CA LYS A 33 3.37 -6.33 -3.19
C LYS A 33 2.68 -6.72 -4.49
N SER A 34 2.38 -5.74 -5.36
CA SER A 34 1.84 -5.99 -6.70
C SER A 34 2.78 -6.83 -7.57
N ILE A 35 4.09 -6.60 -7.43
CA ILE A 35 5.14 -7.40 -8.09
C ILE A 35 5.14 -8.83 -7.55
N GLY A 36 5.01 -9.01 -6.23
CA GLY A 36 4.91 -10.34 -5.60
C GLY A 36 3.70 -11.14 -6.07
N ASP A 37 2.55 -10.48 -6.22
CA ASP A 37 1.28 -11.10 -6.63
C ASP A 37 1.12 -11.20 -8.16
N LYS A 38 2.15 -10.83 -8.94
CA LYS A 38 2.14 -10.78 -10.42
C LYS A 38 0.94 -9.98 -10.98
N ASN A 39 0.41 -9.03 -10.21
CA ASN A 39 -0.72 -8.19 -10.60
C ASN A 39 -0.22 -7.02 -11.44
N VAL A 40 -0.16 -7.21 -12.76
CA VAL A 40 0.36 -6.23 -13.73
C VAL A 40 -0.40 -4.90 -13.65
N LEU A 41 -1.72 -4.95 -13.45
CA LEU A 41 -2.56 -3.76 -13.26
C LEU A 41 -2.15 -2.97 -12.02
N GLY A 42 -1.91 -3.67 -10.91
CA GLY A 42 -1.41 -3.07 -9.67
C GLY A 42 -0.01 -2.47 -9.83
N ILE A 43 0.88 -3.11 -10.57
CA ILE A 43 2.22 -2.58 -10.83
C ILE A 43 2.14 -1.28 -11.64
N ILE A 44 1.35 -1.25 -12.71
CA ILE A 44 1.20 -0.08 -13.58
C ILE A 44 0.58 1.09 -12.81
N LEU A 45 -0.52 0.85 -12.09
CA LEU A 45 -1.13 1.86 -11.23
C LEU A 45 -0.15 2.35 -10.14
N GLY A 46 0.68 1.45 -9.60
CA GLY A 46 1.71 1.74 -8.62
C GLY A 46 2.73 2.75 -9.07
N LEU A 47 3.34 2.46 -10.21
CA LEU A 47 4.28 3.35 -10.87
C LEU A 47 3.60 4.66 -11.25
N LEU A 48 2.42 4.62 -11.85
CA LEU A 48 1.73 5.83 -12.30
C LEU A 48 1.46 6.78 -11.12
N LEU A 49 1.03 6.25 -9.98
CA LEU A 49 0.73 7.01 -8.77
C LEU A 49 1.98 7.44 -7.98
N LEU A 50 3.10 6.74 -8.14
CA LEU A 50 4.41 7.20 -7.65
C LEU A 50 4.86 8.49 -8.36
N PHE A 51 4.59 8.60 -9.67
CA PHE A 51 5.04 9.74 -10.48
C PHE A 51 4.03 10.88 -10.63
N THR A 52 2.72 10.58 -10.60
CA THR A 52 1.67 11.58 -10.85
C THR A 52 1.14 12.26 -9.59
N GLY A 53 1.57 11.85 -8.40
CA GLY A 53 1.09 12.45 -7.15
C GLY A 53 -0.41 12.25 -6.88
N GLY A 54 -1.09 11.33 -7.60
CA GLY A 54 -2.48 10.90 -7.38
C GLY A 54 -2.70 10.13 -6.07
N PHE A 55 -1.95 10.52 -5.03
CA PHE A 55 -1.72 9.82 -3.79
C PHE A 55 -2.95 9.83 -2.91
N ALA A 56 -3.64 10.96 -2.80
CA ALA A 56 -4.59 11.19 -1.71
C ALA A 56 -5.82 10.26 -1.75
N ILE A 57 -6.46 10.10 -2.91
CA ILE A 57 -7.72 9.37 -3.00
C ILE A 57 -7.51 7.87 -2.74
N LEU A 58 -6.56 7.25 -3.43
CA LEU A 58 -6.28 5.81 -3.26
C LEU A 58 -5.66 5.49 -1.91
N TRP A 59 -4.90 6.42 -1.33
CA TRP A 59 -4.36 6.29 0.01
C TRP A 59 -5.42 6.36 1.10
N ILE A 60 -6.37 7.30 1.00
CA ILE A 60 -7.52 7.37 1.92
C ILE A 60 -8.32 6.07 1.84
N VAL A 61 -8.59 5.63 0.61
CA VAL A 61 -9.33 4.40 0.35
C VAL A 61 -8.61 3.18 0.95
N ASP A 62 -7.29 3.06 0.79
CA ASP A 62 -6.47 2.01 1.40
C ASP A 62 -6.57 2.02 2.92
N ILE A 63 -6.45 3.19 3.56
CA ILE A 63 -6.59 3.35 5.02
C ILE A 63 -7.96 2.88 5.48
N VAL A 64 -9.02 3.31 4.79
CA VAL A 64 -10.41 2.92 5.11
C VAL A 64 -10.58 1.41 4.99
N THR A 65 -10.10 0.77 3.91
CA THR A 65 -10.18 -0.69 3.78
C THR A 65 -9.31 -1.44 4.76
N LEU A 66 -8.15 -0.89 5.12
CA LEU A 66 -7.30 -1.51 6.13
C LEU A 66 -7.99 -1.50 7.49
N ILE A 67 -8.69 -0.41 7.83
CA ILE A 67 -9.49 -0.28 9.06
C ILE A 67 -10.70 -1.22 9.05
N LEU A 68 -11.44 -1.29 7.94
CA LEU A 68 -12.70 -2.05 7.88
C LEU A 68 -12.51 -3.55 7.65
N SER A 69 -11.55 -3.92 6.80
CA SER A 69 -11.43 -5.30 6.28
C SER A 69 -10.10 -5.98 6.61
N ASP A 70 -9.16 -5.28 7.28
CA ASP A 70 -7.76 -5.74 7.45
C ASP A 70 -7.07 -6.09 6.13
N LYS A 71 -7.63 -5.57 5.02
CA LYS A 71 -7.19 -5.78 3.65
C LYS A 71 -6.89 -4.44 3.01
N ILE A 72 -5.98 -4.45 2.07
CA ILE A 72 -5.56 -3.27 1.31
C ILE A 72 -6.30 -3.39 -0.01
N ILE A 73 -6.88 -2.31 -0.53
CA ILE A 73 -7.85 -2.43 -1.64
C ILE A 73 -7.25 -3.05 -2.91
N TRP A 74 -5.93 -3.05 -2.98
CA TRP A 74 -5.20 -3.65 -4.08
C TRP A 74 -5.11 -5.19 -4.08
N PHE A 75 -5.36 -5.85 -2.94
CA PHE A 75 -5.20 -7.30 -2.76
C PHE A 75 -6.27 -7.92 -1.84
#